data_AF-A0A183AJP4-F1
#
_entry.id   AF-A0A183AJP4-F1
#
_cell.length_a   1.000
_cell.length_b   1.000
_cell.length_c   1.000
_cell.angle_alpha   90.00
_cell.angle_beta   90.00
_cell.angle_gamma   90.00
#
_symmetry.space_group_name_H-M   'P 1'
#
loop_
_entity.id
_entity.type
_entity.pdbx_description
1 polymer ?
#
loop_
_entity_poly.entity_id
_entity_poly.type
_entity_poly.pdbx_seq_one_letter_code
_entity_poly.pdbx_strand_id
1 'polypeptide(L)' 'MKVPSVKLEVDGEPVFLKRRMLLYDQRKVVLKALQKMGQDGVISKVESSAWATRIVVAMEVMIGHHGSVKTID' A
#
# COMPACT_ATOMS: atom_id res chain seq x y z
N MET A 1 2.83 24.27 8.14
CA MET A 1 2.98 23.67 9.47
C MET A 1 4.12 22.66 9.41
N LYS A 2 5.18 22.81 10.22
CA LYS A 2 6.25 21.80 10.27
C LYS A 2 5.76 20.65 11.14
N VAL A 3 5.62 19.46 10.56
CA VAL A 3 5.36 18.24 11.34
C VAL A 3 6.65 17.92 12.12
N PRO A 4 6.60 17.76 13.45
CA PRO A 4 7.76 17.36 14.23
C PRO A 4 8.26 15.98 13.76
N SER A 5 9.58 15.83 13.64
CA SER A 5 10.15 14.51 13.37
C SER A 5 10.00 13.63 14.62
N VAL A 6 9.52 12.41 14.42
CA VAL A 6 9.50 11.37 15.44
C VAL A 6 10.78 10.56 15.30
N LYS A 7 11.49 10.33 16.40
CA LYS A 7 12.57 9.33 16.46
C LYS A 7 11.94 8.00 16.87
N LEU A 8 11.99 7.01 15.98
CA LEU A 8 11.77 5.61 16.37
C LEU A 8 13.10 5.02 16.84
N GLU A 9 13.06 4.27 17.93
CA GLU A 9 14.15 3.34 18.26
C GLU A 9 14.21 2.25 17.19
N VAL A 10 15.42 1.90 16.75
CA VAL A 10 15.66 0.88 15.72
C VAL A 10 16.37 -0.28 16.40
N ASP A 11 15.60 -1.02 17.17
CA ASP A 11 16.00 -2.15 18.01
C ASP A 11 15.84 -3.50 17.29
N GLY A 12 15.49 -3.49 16.00
CA GLY A 12 15.31 -4.69 15.17
C GLY A 12 16.03 -4.63 13.82
N GLU A 13 16.29 -5.82 13.25
CA GLU A 13 16.79 -5.96 11.87
C GLU A 13 15.77 -5.44 10.85
N PRO A 14 16.22 -4.98 9.67
CA PRO A 14 15.34 -4.52 8.62
C PRO A 14 14.33 -5.60 8.23
N VAL A 15 13.06 -5.30 8.45
CA VAL A 15 11.98 -6.22 8.11
C VAL A 15 11.76 -6.17 6.60
N PHE A 16 12.26 -7.19 5.89
CA PHE A 16 11.91 -7.46 4.51
C PHE A 16 10.86 -8.56 4.46
N LEU A 17 9.58 -8.17 4.53
CA LEU A 17 8.50 -9.13 4.31
C LEU A 17 8.41 -9.45 2.82
N LYS A 18 8.48 -10.74 2.45
CA LYS A 18 8.21 -11.18 1.07
C LYS A 18 6.88 -10.56 0.60
N ARG A 19 6.90 -9.89 -0.57
CA ARG A 19 5.69 -9.33 -1.17
C ARG A 19 4.67 -10.45 -1.35
N ARG A 20 3.49 -10.38 -0.73
CA ARG A 20 2.41 -11.28 -1.18
C ARG A 20 1.91 -10.79 -2.52
N MET A 21 1.55 -11.75 -3.36
CA MET A 21 0.99 -11.48 -4.65
C MET A 21 -0.34 -10.74 -4.50
N LEU A 22 -0.39 -9.51 -5.01
CA LEU A 22 -1.64 -8.82 -5.27
C LEU A 22 -2.24 -9.40 -6.56
N LEU A 23 -3.56 -9.60 -6.56
CA LEU A 23 -4.30 -9.94 -7.78
C LEU A 23 -4.07 -8.85 -8.83
N TYR A 24 -4.10 -9.21 -10.11
CA TYR A 24 -3.73 -8.29 -11.20
C TYR A 24 -4.56 -6.99 -11.16
N ASP A 25 -5.87 -7.09 -10.95
CA ASP A 25 -6.76 -5.93 -10.88
C ASP A 25 -6.45 -5.04 -9.67
N GLN A 26 -6.04 -5.63 -8.55
CA GLN A 26 -5.61 -4.89 -7.36
C GLN A 26 -4.31 -4.13 -7.59
N ARG A 27 -3.41 -4.62 -8.44
CA ARG A 27 -2.14 -3.92 -8.73
C ARG A 27 -2.39 -2.58 -9.40
N LYS A 28 -3.37 -2.50 -10.31
CA LYS A 28 -3.75 -1.25 -10.97
C LYS A 28 -4.28 -0.23 -9.96
N VAL A 29 -5.16 -0.67 -9.05
CA VAL A 29 -5.72 0.17 -7.99
C VAL A 29 -4.63 0.70 -7.06
N VAL A 30 -3.74 -0.18 -6.59
CA VAL A 30 -2.60 0.21 -5.74
C VAL A 30 -1.67 1.18 -6.45
N LEU A 31 -1.34 0.93 -7.72
CA LEU A 31 -0.46 1.82 -8.48
C LEU A 31 -1.06 3.22 -8.64
N LYS A 32 -2.36 3.31 -8.98
CA LYS A 32 -3.07 4.59 -9.10
C LYS A 32 -3.07 5.36 -7.77
N ALA A 33 -3.30 4.67 -6.65
CA ALA A 33 -3.25 5.26 -5.32
C ALA A 33 -1.85 5.78 -4.95
N LEU A 34 -0.80 4.98 -5.20
CA LEU A 34 0.59 5.39 -4.92
C LEU A 34 1.03 6.57 -5.79
N GLN A 35 0.64 6.60 -7.06
CA GLN A 35 0.94 7.73 -7.94
C GLN A 35 0.30 9.03 -7.44
N LYS A 36 -0.98 8.97 -7.03
CA LYS A 36 -1.66 10.11 -6.44
C LYS A 36 -0.97 10.58 -5.16
N MET A 37 -0.62 9.67 -4.26
CA MET A 37 0.12 10.00 -3.03
C MET A 37 1.48 10.63 -3.32
N GLY A 38 2.15 10.24 -4.41
CA GLY A 38 3.39 10.88 -4.87
C GLY A 38 3.17 12.30 -5.39
N GLN A 39 2.09 12.53 -6.15
CA GLN A 39 1.70 13.86 -6.63
C GLN A 39 1.29 14.81 -5.49
N ASP A 40 0.57 14.27 -4.49
CA ASP A 40 0.14 15.01 -3.31
C ASP A 40 1.29 15.29 -2.32
N GLY A 41 2.50 14.80 -2.59
CA GLY A 41 3.68 14.99 -1.75
C GLY A 41 3.68 14.16 -0.46
N VAL A 42 2.79 13.18 -0.35
CA VAL A 42 2.66 12.30 0.83
C VAL A 42 3.79 11.26 0.86
N ILE A 43 4.20 10.75 -0.30
CA ILE A 43 5.30 9.77 -0.42
C ILE A 43 6.29 10.20 -1.49
N SER A 44 7.53 9.73 -1.36
CA SER A 44 8.58 9.89 -2.38
C SER A 44 9.16 8.53 -2.77
N LYS A 45 9.65 8.43 -4.01
CA LYS A 45 10.42 7.25 -4.44
C LYS A 45 11.74 7.20 -3.67
N VAL A 46 12.16 6.00 -3.30
CA VAL A 46 13.48 5.71 -2.73
C VAL A 46 14.16 4.68 -3.64
N GLU A 47 15.42 4.91 -4.00
CA GLU A 47 16.17 4.00 -4.89
C GLU A 47 16.63 2.72 -4.15
N SER A 48 16.95 2.81 -2.86
CA SER A 48 17.36 1.68 -2.04
C SER A 48 16.96 1.87 -0.57
N SER A 49 16.45 0.81 0.05
CA SER A 49 16.08 0.75 1.46
C SER A 49 16.25 -0.67 1.97
N ALA A 50 16.86 -0.84 3.15
CA ALA A 50 16.85 -2.12 3.85
C ALA A 50 15.45 -2.48 4.38
N TRP A 51 14.56 -1.49 4.50
CA TRP A 51 13.22 -1.60 5.08
C TRP A 51 12.16 -1.71 4.00
N ALA A 52 11.25 -2.68 4.16
CA ALA A 52 10.08 -2.82 3.30
C ALA A 52 8.86 -3.34 4.07
N THR A 53 7.86 -2.48 4.25
CA THR A 53 6.55 -2.90 4.79
C THR A 53 5.64 -3.34 3.64
N ARG A 54 4.85 -4.40 3.87
CA ARG A 54 3.96 -4.94 2.85
C ARG A 54 2.68 -4.10 2.71
N ILE A 55 2.29 -3.82 1.46
CA ILE A 55 0.99 -3.22 1.11
C ILE A 55 -0.08 -4.32 1.01
N VAL A 56 -1.25 -4.07 1.60
CA VAL A 56 -2.42 -4.96 1.56
C VAL A 56 -3.63 -4.15 1.08
N VAL A 57 -4.44 -4.74 0.20
CA VAL A 57 -5.71 -4.16 -0.26
C VAL A 57 -6.83 -4.94 0.43
N ALA A 58 -7.68 -4.24 1.19
CA ALA A 58 -8.93 -4.82 1.66
C ALA A 58 -9.90 -4.91 0.47
N MET A 59 -10.53 -6.07 0.27
CA MET A 59 -11.60 -6.22 -0.69
C MET A 59 -12.92 -6.09 0.04
N GLU A 60 -13.76 -5.15 -0.37
CA GLU A 60 -15.17 -5.20 0.00
C GLU A 60 -15.86 -6.25 -0.88
N VAL A 61 -16.25 -7.37 -0.28
CA VAL A 61 -17.07 -8.36 -0.97
C VAL A 61 -18.52 -7.89 -0.87
N MET A 62 -19.04 -7.25 -1.90
CA MET A 62 -20.49 -7.06 -2.03
C MET A 62 -21.12 -8.41 -2.34
N ILE A 63 -21.62 -9.10 -1.31
CA ILE A 63 -22.47 -10.27 -1.49
C ILE A 63 -23.85 -9.77 -1.92
N GLY A 64 -24.08 -9.68 -3.23
CA GLY A 64 -25.44 -9.50 -3.73
C GLY A 64 -26.29 -10.71 -3.35
N HIS A 65 -27.56 -10.49 -2.97
CA HIS A 65 -28.53 -11.56 -2.70
C HIS A 65 -28.73 -12.55 -3.87
N HIS A 66 -28.11 -12.30 -5.03
CA HIS A 66 -27.84 -13.28 -6.05
C HIS A 66 -26.36 -13.20 -6.48
N GLY A 67 -25.47 -13.90 -5.75
CA GLY A 67 -24.23 -14.52 -6.24
C GLY A 67 -23.28 -13.79 -7.19
N SER A 68 -23.37 -12.48 -7.38
CA SER A 68 -22.53 -11.76 -8.35
C SER A 68 -21.69 -10.70 -7.66
N VAL A 69 -20.39 -10.99 -7.56
CA VAL A 69 -19.36 -10.03 -7.18
C VAL A 69 -19.30 -8.94 -8.26
N LYS A 70 -19.53 -7.69 -7.88
CA LYS A 70 -19.31 -6.53 -8.77
C LYS A 70 -18.01 -5.85 -8.37
N THR A 71 -17.12 -5.68 -9.35
CA THR A 71 -15.89 -4.91 -9.22
C THR A 71 -16.22 -3.41 -9.30
N ILE A 72 -15.58 -2.60 -8.46
CA ILE A 72 -15.73 -1.15 -8.45
C ILE A 72 -14.64 -0.58 -9.37
N ASP A 73 -15.02 0.16 -10.40
CA ASP A 73 -14.12 0.87 -11.34
C ASP A 73 -13.55 2.18 -10.75
#